data_AF-A0A937X1B3-F1
#
_entry.id   AF-A0A937X1B3-F1
#
_cell.length_a   1.000
_cell.length_b   1.000
_cell.length_c   1.000
_cell.angle_alpha   90.00
_cell.angle_beta   90.00
_cell.angle_gamma   90.00
#
_symmetry.space_group_name_H-M   'P 1'
#
loop_
_entity.id
_entity.type
_entity.pdbx_description
1 polymer ?
#
loop_
_entity_poly.entity_id
_entity_poly.type
_entity_poly.pdbx_seq_one_letter_code
_entity_poly.pdbx_strand_id
1 'polypeptide(L)'
;MDLLEGIANKFGGMEIKPDALPDNPIEFQTRLALSLERWSTDGIKVVWIEAPVAKAAVIPIAVAEGFEFHHSTPGYLMLTKRLVEDAFVPLYATHYIGAGGVVLNERDELLVVCERFRGDR
;
A
#
# COMPACT_ATOMS: atom_id res chain seq x y z
N MET A 1 -11.91 1.08 25.13
CA MET A 1 -11.47 1.81 23.93
C MET A 1 -11.10 0.74 22.93
N ASP A 2 -11.68 0.79 21.74
CA ASP A 2 -11.61 -0.33 20.81
C ASP A 2 -10.43 -0.18 19.85
N LEU A 3 -9.91 -1.31 19.41
CA LEU A 3 -8.83 -1.36 18.43
C LEU A 3 -9.25 -0.68 17.12
N LEU A 4 -8.28 -0.26 16.33
CA LEU A 4 -8.54 0.13 14.95
C LEU A 4 -9.03 -1.10 14.18
N GLU A 5 -10.05 -0.90 13.33
CA GLU A 5 -10.52 -1.98 12.47
C GLU A 5 -9.53 -2.20 11.34
N GLY A 6 -9.07 -3.44 11.20
CA GLY A 6 -8.20 -3.84 10.11
C GLY A 6 -8.46 -5.25 9.63
N ILE A 7 -7.89 -5.57 8.47
CA ILE A 7 -7.95 -6.88 7.84
C ILE A 7 -6.54 -7.45 7.81
N ALA A 8 -6.37 -8.63 8.38
CA ALA A 8 -5.09 -9.35 8.27
C ALA A 8 -4.91 -9.87 6.84
N ASN A 9 -3.76 -9.60 6.24
CA ASN A 9 -3.41 -10.11 4.92
C ASN A 9 -2.60 -11.41 5.02
N LYS A 10 -2.50 -12.13 3.89
CA LYS A 10 -1.82 -13.44 3.80
C LYS A 10 -0.32 -13.41 4.07
N PHE A 11 0.28 -12.22 4.19
CA PHE A 11 1.71 -12.04 4.45
C PHE A 11 2.00 -11.68 5.92
N GLY A 12 0.98 -11.74 6.79
CA GLY A 12 1.09 -11.38 8.19
C GLY A 12 1.08 -9.87 8.43
N GLY A 13 0.56 -9.10 7.48
CA GLY A 13 0.30 -7.68 7.65
C GLY A 13 -1.11 -7.39 8.16
N MET A 14 -1.32 -6.22 8.76
CA MET A 14 -2.62 -5.69 9.16
C MET A 14 -2.92 -4.42 8.37
N GLU A 15 -3.99 -4.43 7.58
CA GLU A 15 -4.43 -3.28 6.79
C GLU A 15 -5.62 -2.59 7.48
N ILE A 16 -5.41 -1.37 7.99
CA ILE A 16 -6.46 -0.61 8.65
C ILE A 16 -7.49 -0.14 7.61
N LYS A 17 -8.78 -0.33 7.90
CA LYS A 17 -9.86 0.11 7.03
C LYS A 17 -9.89 1.65 6.97
N PRO A 18 -9.76 2.28 5.78
CA PRO A 18 -9.72 3.74 5.66
C PRO A 18 -10.99 4.42 6.19
N ASP A 19 -12.15 3.82 5.93
CA ASP A 19 -13.45 4.36 6.34
C ASP A 19 -13.64 4.32 7.86
N ALA A 20 -12.97 3.38 8.55
CA ALA A 20 -13.05 3.21 10.00
C ALA A 20 -12.01 4.04 10.78
N LEU A 21 -11.15 4.80 10.08
CA LEU A 21 -10.24 5.73 10.73
C LEU A 21 -11.03 6.82 11.48
N PRO A 22 -10.74 7.08 12.77
CA PRO A 22 -11.37 8.15 13.51
C PRO A 22 -11.11 9.52 12.88
N ASP A 23 -12.13 10.37 12.86
CA ASP A 23 -11.98 11.77 12.43
C ASP A 23 -11.26 12.61 13.49
N ASN A 24 -11.36 12.22 14.76
CA ASN A 24 -10.68 12.89 15.86
C ASN A 24 -9.22 12.39 15.96
N PRO A 25 -8.22 13.27 15.78
CA PRO A 25 -6.81 12.87 15.84
C PRO A 25 -6.39 12.30 17.21
N ILE A 26 -6.96 12.79 18.32
CA ILE A 26 -6.64 12.29 19.68
C ILE A 26 -7.19 10.87 19.87
N GLU A 27 -8.38 10.61 19.34
CA GLU A 27 -8.96 9.27 19.36
C GLU A 27 -8.12 8.32 18.51
N PHE A 28 -7.74 8.74 17.30
CA PHE A 28 -6.87 7.98 16.42
C PHE A 28 -5.53 7.65 17.10
N GLN A 29 -4.86 8.62 17.72
CA GLN A 29 -3.60 8.41 18.43
C GLN A 29 -3.74 7.33 19.51
N THR A 30 -4.77 7.46 20.36
CA THR A 30 -4.97 6.53 21.47
C THR A 30 -5.28 5.11 20.97
N ARG A 31 -6.15 5.00 19.96
CA ARG A 31 -6.51 3.70 19.37
C ARG A 31 -5.34 3.09 18.60
N LEU A 32 -4.53 3.90 17.92
CA LEU A 32 -3.34 3.43 17.21
C LEU A 32 -2.33 2.84 18.18
N ALA A 33 -1.98 3.55 19.26
CA ALA A 33 -1.04 3.04 20.27
C ALA A 33 -1.48 1.69 20.86
N LEU A 34 -2.75 1.60 21.27
CA LEU A 34 -3.35 0.36 21.76
C LEU A 34 -3.32 -0.76 20.71
N SER A 35 -3.61 -0.43 19.45
CA SER A 35 -3.62 -1.41 18.36
C SER A 35 -2.23 -1.94 18.04
N LEU A 36 -1.21 -1.07 18.05
CA LEU A 36 0.18 -1.47 17.81
C LEU A 36 0.68 -2.44 18.89
N GLU A 37 0.38 -2.18 20.16
CA GLU A 37 0.72 -3.09 21.27
C GLU A 37 0.05 -4.46 21.10
N ARG A 38 -1.26 -4.45 20.80
CA ARG A 38 -2.02 -5.68 20.60
C ARG A 38 -1.49 -6.48 19.41
N TRP A 39 -1.31 -5.83 18.27
CA TRP A 39 -0.86 -6.49 17.03
C TRP A 39 0.57 -7.00 17.11
N SER A 40 1.44 -6.33 17.87
CA SER A 40 2.77 -6.84 18.17
C SER A 40 2.70 -8.18 18.92
N THR A 41 1.80 -8.28 19.91
CA THR A 41 1.57 -9.53 20.66
C THR A 41 0.92 -10.62 19.82
N ASP A 42 0.03 -10.24 18.88
CA ASP A 42 -0.64 -11.16 17.96
C ASP A 42 0.26 -11.65 16.81
N GLY A 43 1.53 -11.21 16.76
CA GLY A 43 2.50 -11.64 15.75
C GLY A 43 2.31 -10.99 14.37
N ILE A 44 1.60 -9.85 14.30
CA ILE A 44 1.53 -9.04 13.08
C ILE A 44 2.92 -8.49 12.76
N LYS A 45 3.31 -8.57 11.48
CA LYS A 45 4.64 -8.21 11.00
C LYS A 45 4.71 -6.77 10.50
N VAL A 46 3.67 -6.31 9.82
CA VAL A 46 3.60 -4.98 9.20
C VAL A 46 2.20 -4.41 9.36
N VAL A 47 2.08 -3.14 9.72
CA VAL A 47 0.80 -2.42 9.75
C VAL A 47 0.76 -1.42 8.60
N TRP A 48 -0.39 -1.34 7.94
CA TRP A 48 -0.64 -0.48 6.79
C TRP A 48 -1.76 0.51 7.12
N ILE A 49 -1.52 1.78 6.81
CA ILE A 49 -2.51 2.85 6.91
C ILE A 49 -2.64 3.49 5.53
N GLU A 50 -3.80 3.33 4.93
CA GLU A 50 -4.23 4.19 3.84
C GLU A 50 -4.91 5.41 4.46
N ALA A 51 -4.30 6.59 4.31
CA ALA A 51 -4.83 7.85 4.79
C ALA A 51 -5.44 8.64 3.61
N PRO A 52 -6.78 8.66 3.46
CA PRO A 52 -7.44 9.51 2.48
C PRO A 52 -7.10 10.99 2.72
N VAL A 53 -7.11 11.81 1.67
CA VAL A 53 -6.85 13.26 1.79
C VAL A 53 -7.77 13.92 2.84
N ALA A 54 -9.04 13.50 2.91
CA ALA A 54 -10.00 14.01 3.90
C ALA A 54 -9.60 13.71 5.36
N LYS A 55 -8.77 12.70 5.59
CA LYS A 55 -8.28 12.27 6.91
C LYS A 55 -6.78 12.52 7.08
N ALA A 56 -6.19 13.46 6.33
CA ALA A 56 -4.75 13.75 6.37
C ALA A 56 -4.21 14.11 7.77
N ALA A 57 -5.07 14.51 8.71
CA ALA A 57 -4.70 14.77 10.10
C ALA A 57 -4.11 13.55 10.84
N VAL A 58 -4.36 12.33 10.36
CA VAL A 58 -3.78 11.11 10.94
C VAL A 58 -2.30 10.92 10.58
N ILE A 59 -1.83 11.54 9.48
CA ILE A 59 -0.47 11.39 8.95
C ILE A 59 0.60 11.78 9.98
N PRO A 60 0.60 12.99 10.58
CA PRO A 60 1.62 13.37 11.56
C PRO A 60 1.64 12.44 12.79
N ILE A 61 0.49 11.91 13.18
CA ILE A 61 0.37 10.98 14.31
C ILE A 61 0.99 9.62 13.94
N ALA A 62 0.64 9.08 12.79
CA ALA A 62 1.20 7.81 12.32
C ALA A 62 2.73 7.92 12.16
N VAL A 63 3.24 9.02 11.60
CA VAL A 63 4.69 9.25 11.47
C VAL A 63 5.37 9.35 12.84
N ALA A 64 4.74 10.00 13.83
CA ALA A 64 5.27 10.05 15.19
C ALA A 64 5.34 8.66 15.86
N GLU A 65 4.40 7.77 15.52
CA GLU A 65 4.42 6.36 15.92
C GLU A 65 5.37 5.51 15.05
N GLY A 66 6.19 6.11 14.19
CA GLY A 66 7.20 5.42 13.40
C GLY A 66 6.67 4.70 12.16
N PHE A 67 5.57 5.18 11.57
CA PHE A 67 5.19 4.81 10.21
C PHE A 67 6.03 5.58 9.18
N GLU A 68 6.37 4.90 8.09
CA GLU A 68 7.09 5.45 6.94
C GLU A 68 6.15 5.60 5.74
N PHE A 69 6.43 6.55 4.85
CA PHE A 69 5.68 6.69 3.60
C PHE A 69 6.06 5.58 2.62
N HIS A 70 5.05 4.93 2.05
CA HIS A 70 5.24 3.86 1.09
C HIS A 70 4.96 4.31 -0.34
N HIS A 71 3.80 4.90 -0.59
CA HIS A 71 3.42 5.47 -1.88
C HIS A 71 2.24 6.42 -1.71
N SER A 72 1.94 7.22 -2.73
CA SER A 72 0.77 8.08 -2.77
C SER A 72 0.06 8.01 -4.11
N THR A 73 -1.22 8.30 -4.08
CA THR A 73 -2.05 8.63 -5.25
C THR A 73 -2.64 10.02 -5.03
N PRO A 74 -3.36 10.61 -6.00
CA PRO A 74 -4.08 11.87 -5.76
C PRO A 74 -5.09 11.81 -4.60
N GLY A 75 -5.61 10.61 -4.26
CA GLY A 75 -6.68 10.43 -3.27
C GLY A 75 -6.22 10.05 -1.86
N TYR A 76 -5.01 9.49 -1.70
CA TYR A 76 -4.52 9.01 -0.41
C TYR A 76 -3.00 8.90 -0.34
N LEU A 77 -2.49 8.81 0.89
CA LEU A 77 -1.12 8.42 1.22
C LEU A 77 -1.12 7.04 1.90
N MET A 78 -0.34 6.10 1.40
CA MET A 78 -0.09 4.82 2.06
C MET A 78 1.12 4.94 2.99
N LEU A 79 0.93 4.56 4.25
CA LEU A 79 1.97 4.45 5.24
C LEU A 79 2.13 3.01 5.72
N THR A 80 3.36 2.64 6.09
CA THR A 80 3.67 1.32 6.65
C THR A 80 4.52 1.42 7.90
N LYS A 81 4.28 0.54 8.87
CA LYS A 81 5.17 0.32 10.02
C LYS A 81 5.51 -1.16 10.14
N ARG A 82 6.80 -1.49 10.16
CA ARG A 82 7.27 -2.83 10.53
C ARG A 82 7.17 -2.99 12.05
N LEU A 83 6.50 -4.04 12.51
CA LEU A 83 6.52 -4.48 13.91
C LEU A 83 7.59 -5.55 14.14
N VAL A 84 8.02 -6.23 13.07
CA VAL A 84 9.16 -7.15 13.05
C VAL A 84 10.22 -6.56 12.11
N GLU A 85 11.45 -6.42 12.60
CA GLU A 85 12.55 -5.69 11.94
C GLU A 85 12.75 -6.10 10.47
N ASP A 86 12.84 -7.41 10.20
CA ASP A 86 13.07 -7.96 8.86
C ASP A 86 11.79 -8.26 8.06
N ALA A 87 10.65 -7.68 8.45
CA ALA A 87 9.41 -7.89 7.73
C ALA A 87 9.48 -7.31 6.31
N PHE A 88 9.15 -8.15 5.32
CA PHE A 88 9.12 -7.74 3.93
C PHE A 88 7.95 -6.80 3.65
N VAL A 89 8.27 -5.63 3.10
CA VAL A 89 7.31 -4.65 2.59
C VAL A 89 7.55 -4.57 1.09
N PRO A 90 6.63 -5.07 0.24
CA PRO A 90 6.79 -5.03 -1.21
C PRO A 90 6.94 -3.59 -1.68
N LEU A 91 7.91 -3.29 -2.55
CA LEU A 91 8.00 -1.96 -3.14
C LEU A 91 6.71 -1.64 -3.93
N TYR A 92 6.29 -0.38 -3.90
CA TYR A 92 5.26 0.09 -4.82
C TYR A 92 5.73 -0.09 -6.27
N ALA A 93 4.81 -0.27 -7.21
CA ALA A 93 5.15 -0.53 -8.60
C ALA A 93 6.02 0.62 -9.16
N THR A 94 7.31 0.34 -9.34
CA THR A 94 8.30 1.31 -9.84
C THR A 94 8.63 1.15 -11.31
N HIS A 95 8.17 0.06 -11.95
CA HIS A 95 8.55 -0.30 -13.32
C HIS A 95 7.34 -0.72 -14.14
N TYR A 96 7.37 -0.38 -15.42
CA TYR A 96 6.46 -0.92 -16.42
C TYR A 96 6.96 -2.29 -16.87
N ILE A 97 6.07 -3.29 -16.89
CA ILE A 97 6.36 -4.60 -17.47
C ILE A 97 5.89 -4.58 -18.92
N GLY A 98 6.83 -4.76 -19.86
CA GLY A 98 6.52 -4.97 -21.28
C GLY A 98 6.53 -6.46 -21.60
N ALA A 99 5.62 -6.88 -22.48
CA ALA A 99 5.62 -8.23 -23.05
C ALA A 99 5.65 -8.12 -24.58
N GLY A 100 6.47 -8.96 -25.22
CA GLY A 100 6.53 -9.12 -26.67
C GLY A 100 6.09 -10.52 -27.06
N GLY A 101 5.24 -10.64 -28.08
CA GLY A 101 4.81 -11.91 -28.65
C GLY A 101 5.53 -12.20 -29.96
N VAL A 102 6.08 -13.42 -30.10
CA VAL A 102 6.59 -13.94 -31.37
C VAL A 102 5.59 -14.95 -31.89
N VAL A 103 5.01 -14.69 -33.07
CA VAL A 103 4.01 -15.57 -33.69
C VAL A 103 4.51 -15.92 -35.10
N LEU A 104 4.65 -17.22 -35.35
CA LEU A 104 5.00 -17.80 -36.64
C LEU A 104 3.79 -18.55 -37.19
N ASN A 105 3.58 -18.49 -38.51
CA ASN A 105 2.62 -19.37 -39.20
C ASN A 105 3.32 -20.61 -39.79
N GLU A 106 2.56 -21.51 -40.41
CA GLU A 106 3.07 -22.74 -41.03
C GLU A 106 4.03 -22.51 -42.22
N ARG A 107 4.17 -21.26 -42.68
CA ARG A 107 5.05 -20.84 -43.79
C ARG A 107 6.31 -20.11 -43.31
N ASP A 108 6.60 -20.17 -42.00
CA ASP A 108 7.72 -19.48 -41.37
C ASP A 108 7.66 -17.94 -41.49
N GLU A 109 6.47 -17.34 -41.57
CA GLU A 109 6.29 -15.88 -41.59
C GLU A 109 5.99 -15.32 -40.19
N LEU A 110 6.54 -14.15 -39.89
CA LEU A 110 6.38 -13.46 -38.60
C LEU A 110 5.19 -12.49 -38.60
N LEU A 111 4.34 -12.52 -37.57
CA LEU A 111 3.32 -11.49 -37.34
C LEU A 111 3.97 -10.16 -36.92
N VAL A 112 3.68 -9.09 -37.66
CA VAL A 112 4.14 -7.73 -37.36
C VAL A 112 2.96 -6.76 -37.26
N VAL A 113 3.11 -5.70 -36.48
CA VAL A 113 2.12 -4.63 -36.33
C VAL A 113 2.73 -3.27 -36.66
N CYS A 114 1.93 -2.36 -37.19
CA CYS A 114 2.30 -0.97 -37.43
C CYS A 114 1.22 -0.05 -36.87
N GLU A 115 1.60 0.88 -35.99
CA GLU A 115 0.69 1.89 -35.48
C GLU A 115 0.26 2.83 -36.61
N ARG A 116 -1.06 3.08 -36.69
CA ARG A 116 -1.66 3.93 -37.73
C ARG A 116 -1.20 5.38 -37.65
N PHE A 117 -0.90 5.86 -36.44
CA PHE A 117 -0.40 7.21 -36.18
C PHE A 117 0.97 7.09 -35.54
N ARG A 118 2.02 7.38 -36.31
CA ARG A 118 3.35 7.62 -35.74
C ARG A 118 3.41 9.10 -35.40
N GLY A 119 3.77 9.44 -34.17
CA GLY A 119 4.08 10.84 -33.86
C GLY A 119 5.22 11.31 -34.76
N ASP A 120 5.03 12.42 -35.47
CA ASP A 120 6.07 13.00 -36.31
C ASP A 120 7.30 13.30 -35.43
N ARG A 121 8.36 12.52 -35.63
CA ARG A 121 9.70 12.78 -35.11
C ARG A 121 10.69 12.72 -36.26
#